data_AF-Q8CM57-F1
#
_entry.id   AF-Q8CM57-F1
#
_cell.length_a   1.000
_cell.length_b   1.000
_cell.length_c   1.000
_cell.angle_alpha   90.00
_cell.angle_beta   90.00
_cell.angle_gamma   90.00
#
_symmetry.space_group_name_H-M   'P 1'
#
loop_
_entity.id
_entity.type
_entity.pdbx_description
1 polymer ?
#
loop_
_entity_poly.entity_id
_entity_poly.type
_entity_poly.pdbx_seq_one_letter_code
_entity_poly.pdbx_strand_id
1 'polypeptide(L)'
;MTEFSLDLLLKAIKLARSTYYYHLKQLDKTDKDQELKAEIQSIFIEHKGNYAYRRIYLELRNRGYLVNHKRVQHLMKYSIYKLKRDRNENILLIKETLARKQRISFKANLKALKQWNSATQM
;
A
#
# COMPACT_ATOMS: atom_id res chain seq x y z
N MET A 1 -3.92 24.29 -7.92
CA MET A 1 -3.98 25.54 -7.12
C MET A 1 -5.30 25.52 -6.39
N THR A 2 -5.31 25.44 -5.07
CA THR A 2 -6.56 25.38 -4.29
C THR A 2 -7.26 26.73 -4.35
N GLU A 3 -8.43 26.80 -4.97
CA GLU A 3 -9.24 28.03 -5.10
C GLU A 3 -9.82 28.54 -3.76
N PHE A 4 -9.58 27.80 -2.66
CA PHE A 4 -10.15 28.10 -1.35
C PHE A 4 -9.08 28.60 -0.36
N SER A 5 -9.42 29.65 0.39
CA SER A 5 -8.60 30.15 1.48
C SER A 5 -8.41 29.09 2.57
N LEU A 6 -7.17 28.92 3.04
CA LEU A 6 -6.84 27.95 4.11
C LEU A 6 -7.69 28.18 5.36
N ASP A 7 -7.88 29.44 5.78
CA ASP A 7 -8.70 29.77 6.95
C ASP A 7 -10.16 29.31 6.79
N LEU A 8 -10.71 29.34 5.56
CA LEU A 8 -12.07 28.86 5.27
C LEU A 8 -12.16 27.34 5.38
N LEU A 9 -11.17 26.62 4.84
CA LEU A 9 -11.08 25.15 4.95
C LEU A 9 -10.94 24.70 6.41
N LEU A 10 -10.07 25.35 7.18
CA LEU A 10 -9.86 25.03 8.60
C LEU A 10 -11.12 25.30 9.42
N LYS A 11 -11.84 26.39 9.13
CA LYS A 11 -13.12 26.70 9.77
C LYS A 11 -14.21 25.67 9.43
N ALA A 12 -14.27 25.20 8.19
CA ALA A 12 -15.22 24.17 7.76
C ALA A 12 -14.97 22.81 8.44
N ILE A 13 -13.70 22.42 8.59
CA ILE A 13 -13.29 21.16 9.25
C ILE A 13 -13.28 21.31 10.79
N LYS A 14 -13.46 22.54 11.31
CA LYS A 14 -13.34 22.89 12.75
C LYS A 14 -11.97 22.51 13.33
N LEU A 15 -10.90 22.71 12.55
CA LEU A 15 -9.53 22.41 12.95
C LEU A 15 -8.78 23.70 13.32
N ALA A 16 -8.06 23.71 14.44
CA ALA A 16 -7.21 24.83 14.79
C ALA A 16 -6.04 24.98 13.81
N ARG A 17 -5.69 26.24 13.48
CA ARG A 17 -4.56 26.57 12.60
C ARG A 17 -3.25 25.99 13.13
N SER A 18 -3.03 26.01 14.45
CA SER A 18 -1.87 25.39 15.10
C SER A 18 -1.76 23.90 14.83
N THR A 19 -2.88 23.16 14.86
CA THR A 19 -2.92 21.73 14.57
C THR A 19 -2.55 21.44 13.11
N TYR A 20 -3.07 22.24 12.17
CA TYR A 20 -2.70 22.12 10.75
C TYR A 20 -1.20 22.28 10.54
N TYR A 21 -0.61 23.38 11.02
CA TYR A 21 0.83 23.62 10.86
C TYR A 21 1.69 22.63 11.65
N TYR A 22 1.19 22.11 12.77
CA TYR A 22 1.84 21.00 13.48
C TYR A 22 1.96 19.78 12.58
N HIS A 23 0.86 19.32 11.97
CA HIS A 23 0.89 18.16 11.07
C HIS A 23 1.71 18.43 9.81
N LEU A 24 1.61 19.62 9.21
CA LEU A 24 2.45 20.01 8.08
C LEU A 24 3.94 19.89 8.42
N LYS A 25 4.34 20.40 9.59
CA LYS A 25 5.71 20.26 10.09
C LYS A 25 6.10 18.81 10.38
N GLN A 26 5.17 17.93 10.75
CA GLN A 26 5.47 16.50 10.93
C GLN A 26 5.60 15.77 9.59
N LEU A 27 4.82 16.14 8.57
CA LEU A 27 4.90 15.55 7.23
C LEU A 27 6.22 15.92 6.52
N ASP A 28 6.73 17.12 6.79
CA ASP A 28 8.00 17.60 6.23
C ASP A 28 9.23 16.94 6.88
N LYS A 29 9.08 16.27 8.03
CA LYS A 29 10.18 15.57 8.67
C LYS A 29 10.55 14.32 7.87
N THR A 30 11.80 14.27 7.41
CA THR A 30 12.38 13.08 6.81
C THR A 30 12.39 11.91 7.80
N ASP A 31 11.81 10.78 7.38
CA ASP A 31 11.82 9.54 8.14
C ASP A 31 13.22 8.91 8.09
N LYS A 32 14.04 9.16 9.11
CA LYS A 32 15.40 8.63 9.21
C LYS A 32 15.45 7.09 9.21
N ASP A 33 14.34 6.44 9.55
CA ASP A 33 14.24 4.98 9.56
C ASP A 33 13.75 4.42 8.22
N GLN A 34 13.52 5.25 7.19
CA GLN A 34 12.93 4.82 5.92
C GLN A 34 13.75 3.71 5.25
N GLU A 35 15.07 3.86 5.18
CA GLU A 35 15.96 2.85 4.60
C GLU A 35 15.87 1.53 5.36
N LEU A 36 16.02 1.58 6.69
CA LEU A 36 15.96 0.41 7.54
C LEU A 36 14.58 -0.27 7.52
N LYS A 37 13.49 0.51 7.42
CA LYS A 37 12.13 -0.01 7.26
C LYS A 37 11.98 -0.72 5.91
N ALA A 38 12.50 -0.14 4.83
CA ALA A 38 12.46 -0.75 3.50
C ALA A 38 13.22 -2.08 3.50
N GLU A 39 14.38 -2.13 4.15
CA GLU A 39 15.19 -3.35 4.23
C GLU A 39 14.55 -4.44 5.12
N ILE A 40 13.94 -4.05 6.24
CA ILE A 40 13.14 -4.98 7.06
C ILE A 40 11.98 -5.56 6.23
N GLN A 41 11.33 -4.72 5.40
CA GLN A 41 10.25 -5.17 4.51
C GLN A 41 10.74 -6.09 3.40
N SER A 42 11.91 -5.80 2.80
CA SER A 42 12.51 -6.65 1.76
C SER A 42 12.80 -8.05 2.30
N ILE A 43 13.49 -8.15 3.45
CA ILE A 43 13.78 -9.41 4.13
C ILE A 43 12.49 -10.16 4.49
N PHE A 44 11.48 -9.45 4.98
CA PHE A 44 10.20 -10.05 5.35
C PHE A 44 9.48 -10.64 4.12
N ILE A 45 9.48 -9.94 2.98
CA ILE A 45 8.86 -10.40 1.73
C ILE A 45 9.64 -11.58 1.14
N GLU A 46 10.96 -11.48 1.08
CA GLU A 46 11.87 -12.53 0.60
C GLU A 46 11.63 -13.86 1.31
N HIS A 47 11.47 -13.82 2.63
CA HIS A 47 11.20 -14.99 3.46
C HIS A 47 9.70 -15.29 3.64
N LYS A 48 8.84 -14.78 2.74
CA LYS A 48 7.39 -15.02 2.71
C LYS A 48 6.66 -14.70 4.02
N GLY A 49 7.23 -13.80 4.83
CA GLY A 49 6.71 -13.41 6.14
C GLY A 49 6.95 -14.41 7.27
N ASN A 50 7.77 -15.45 7.06
CA ASN A 50 8.08 -16.45 8.08
C ASN A 50 9.11 -15.96 9.11
N TYR A 51 9.81 -14.87 8.82
CA TYR A 51 10.85 -14.32 9.67
C TYR A 51 10.24 -13.34 10.67
N ALA A 52 10.44 -13.64 11.96
CA ALA A 52 10.17 -12.73 13.06
C ALA A 52 11.37 -11.78 13.29
N TYR A 53 11.20 -10.79 14.18
CA TYR A 53 12.18 -9.73 14.42
C TYR A 53 13.60 -10.26 14.71
N ARG A 54 13.73 -11.39 15.41
CA ARG A 54 15.03 -11.97 15.74
C ARG A 54 15.77 -12.50 14.51
N ARG A 55 15.06 -13.12 13.57
CA ARG A 55 15.66 -13.60 12.30
C ARG A 55 15.99 -12.44 11.38
N ILE A 56 15.07 -11.46 11.28
CA ILE A 56 15.33 -10.21 10.54
C ILE A 56 16.55 -9.47 11.09
N TYR A 57 16.70 -9.40 12.42
CA TYR A 57 17.87 -8.80 13.05
C TYR A 57 19.17 -9.50 12.65
N LEU A 58 19.20 -10.84 12.65
CA LEU A 58 20.37 -11.60 12.22
C LEU A 58 20.69 -11.35 10.74
N GLU A 59 19.69 -11.36 9.86
CA GLU A 59 19.88 -11.03 8.44
C GLU A 59 20.39 -9.61 8.24
N LEU A 60 19.86 -8.63 8.97
CA LEU A 60 20.36 -7.25 8.91
C LEU A 60 21.83 -7.17 9.34
N ARG A 61 22.23 -7.92 10.38
CA ARG A 61 23.63 -8.00 10.80
C ARG A 61 24.51 -8.66 9.73
N ASN A 62 24.01 -9.69 9.06
CA ASN A 62 24.71 -10.35 7.95
C ASN A 62 24.89 -9.39 6.76
N ARG A 63 23.92 -8.51 6.51
CA ARG A 63 24.00 -7.45 5.49
C ARG A 63 24.85 -6.23 5.89
N GLY A 64 25.43 -6.23 7.10
CA GLY A 64 26.32 -5.17 7.58
C GLY A 64 25.65 -4.05 8.38
N TYR A 65 24.35 -4.12 8.67
CA TYR A 65 23.66 -3.09 9.46
C TYR A 65 23.95 -3.22 10.95
N LEU A 66 24.57 -2.19 11.55
CA LEU A 66 24.78 -2.10 13.00
C LEU A 66 23.57 -1.49 13.71
N VAL A 67 22.50 -2.27 13.80
CA VAL A 67 21.25 -1.88 14.48
C VAL A 67 21.09 -2.64 15.80
N ASN A 68 20.33 -2.07 16.74
CA ASN A 68 19.95 -2.79 17.96
C ASN A 68 18.70 -3.65 17.69
N HIS A 69 18.64 -4.87 18.22
CA HIS A 69 17.48 -5.76 18.10
C HIS A 69 16.17 -5.09 18.59
N LYS A 70 16.23 -4.24 19.64
CA LYS A 70 15.08 -3.47 20.13
C LYS A 70 14.53 -2.51 19.07
N ARG A 71 15.43 -1.88 18.29
CA ARG A 71 15.05 -0.97 17.19
C ARG A 71 14.37 -1.74 16.06
N VAL A 72 14.91 -2.90 15.69
CA VAL A 72 14.29 -3.79 14.69
C VAL A 72 12.90 -4.24 15.14
N GLN A 73 12.75 -4.64 16.41
CA GLN A 73 11.46 -5.05 16.97
C GLN A 73 10.42 -3.92 16.90
N HIS A 74 10.80 -2.71 17.26
CA HIS A 74 9.94 -1.53 17.18
C HIS A 74 9.52 -1.25 15.73
N LEU A 75 10.48 -1.16 14.81
CA LEU A 75 10.21 -0.85 13.40
C LEU A 75 9.35 -1.92 12.72
N MET A 76 9.64 -3.20 13.00
CA MET A 76 8.87 -4.32 12.45
C MET A 76 7.40 -4.25 12.85
N LYS A 77 7.08 -3.83 14.10
CA LYS A 77 5.68 -3.69 14.54
C LYS A 77 4.91 -2.77 13.58
N TYR A 78 5.43 -1.58 13.28
CA TYR A 78 4.78 -0.65 12.35
C TYR A 78 4.78 -1.16 10.91
N SER A 79 5.90 -1.73 10.44
CA SER A 79 6.05 -2.19 9.05
C SER A 79 5.15 -3.39 8.71
N ILE A 80 4.95 -4.35 9.62
CA ILE A 80 4.08 -5.52 9.39
C ILE A 80 2.63 -5.07 9.18
N TYR A 81 2.12 -4.14 9.99
CA TYR A 81 0.74 -3.66 9.84
C TYR A 81 0.52 -3.03 8.47
N LYS A 82 1.49 -2.23 7.99
CA LYS A 82 1.46 -1.63 6.64
C LYS A 82 1.49 -2.71 5.55
N LEU A 83 2.42 -3.66 5.62
CA LEU A 83 2.52 -4.76 4.64
C LEU A 83 1.25 -5.64 4.59
N LYS A 84 0.61 -5.90 5.72
CA LYS A 84 -0.66 -6.65 5.76
C LYS A 84 -1.79 -5.87 5.10
N ARG A 85 -1.84 -4.55 5.31
CA ARG A 85 -2.83 -3.66 4.67
C ARG A 85 -2.63 -3.61 3.16
N ASP A 86 -1.40 -3.32 2.72
CA ASP A 86 -1.06 -3.19 1.29
C ASP A 86 -1.32 -4.50 0.53
N ARG A 87 -1.10 -5.65 1.17
CA ARG A 87 -1.43 -6.97 0.58
C ARG A 87 -2.93 -7.13 0.35
N ASN A 88 -3.77 -6.70 1.30
CA ASN A 88 -5.22 -6.78 1.16
C ASN A 88 -5.74 -5.87 0.04
N GLU A 89 -5.18 -4.65 -0.06
CA GLU A 89 -5.52 -3.69 -1.11
C GLU A 89 -5.15 -4.26 -2.51
N ASN A 90 -3.96 -4.85 -2.65
CA ASN A 90 -3.55 -5.51 -3.90
C ASN A 90 -4.44 -6.72 -4.26
N ILE A 91 -4.81 -7.55 -3.27
CA ILE A 91 -5.73 -8.68 -3.51
C ILE A 91 -7.10 -8.19 -4.00
N LEU A 92 -7.61 -7.09 -3.44
CA LEU A 92 -8.87 -6.49 -3.87
C LEU A 92 -8.78 -5.99 -5.31
N LEU A 93 -7.72 -5.24 -5.66
CA LEU A 93 -7.49 -4.74 -7.01
C LEU A 93 -7.37 -5.87 -8.04
N ILE A 94 -6.69 -6.97 -7.69
CA ILE A 94 -6.58 -8.17 -8.53
C ILE A 94 -7.98 -8.78 -8.75
N LYS A 95 -8.78 -8.94 -7.70
CA LYS A 95 -10.15 -9.46 -7.79
C LYS A 95 -11.03 -8.60 -8.71
N GLU A 96 -10.94 -7.27 -8.58
CA GLU A 96 -11.65 -6.33 -9.47
C GLU A 96 -11.21 -6.47 -10.92
N THR A 97 -9.91 -6.58 -11.15
CA THR A 97 -9.32 -6.74 -12.49
C THR A 97 -9.77 -8.04 -13.14
N LEU A 98 -9.75 -9.15 -12.39
CA LEU A 98 -10.26 -10.45 -12.85
C LEU A 98 -11.75 -10.38 -13.19
N ALA A 99 -12.56 -9.71 -12.36
CA ALA A 99 -14.00 -9.54 -12.63
C ALA A 99 -14.25 -8.72 -13.91
N ARG A 100 -13.48 -7.63 -14.13
CA ARG A 100 -13.52 -6.85 -15.38
C ARG A 100 -13.12 -7.72 -16.57
N LYS A 101 -12.06 -8.53 -16.46
CA LYS A 101 -11.60 -9.44 -17.52
C LYS A 101 -12.67 -10.49 -17.87
N GLN A 102 -13.29 -11.11 -16.87
CA GLN A 102 -14.41 -12.04 -17.07
C GLN A 102 -15.60 -11.36 -17.77
N ARG A 103 -15.96 -10.15 -17.34
CA ARG A 103 -17.07 -9.38 -17.93
C ARG A 103 -16.82 -9.03 -19.40
N ILE A 104 -15.59 -8.62 -19.74
CA ILE A 104 -15.20 -8.32 -21.13
C ILE A 104 -15.24 -9.59 -21.98
N SER A 105 -14.65 -10.69 -21.51
CA SER A 105 -14.67 -11.99 -22.20
C SER A 105 -16.10 -12.48 -22.43
N PHE A 106 -16.97 -12.34 -21.43
CA PHE A 106 -18.37 -12.71 -21.53
C PHE A 106 -19.12 -11.85 -22.54
N LYS A 107 -18.91 -10.53 -22.52
CA LYS A 107 -19.53 -9.60 -23.49
C LYS A 107 -19.07 -9.89 -24.92
N ALA A 108 -17.79 -10.24 -25.12
CA ALA A 108 -17.25 -10.64 -26.42
C ALA A 108 -17.91 -11.93 -26.93
N ASN A 109 -18.05 -12.93 -26.07
CA ASN A 109 -18.71 -14.20 -26.41
C ASN A 109 -20.19 -14.00 -26.76
N LEU A 110 -20.93 -13.19 -25.99
CA LEU A 110 -22.31 -12.82 -26.31
C LEU A 110 -22.44 -12.07 -27.64
N LYS A 111 -21.51 -11.16 -27.95
CA LYS A 111 -21.50 -10.46 -29.24
C LYS A 111 -21.28 -11.44 -30.39
N ALA A 112 -20.35 -12.38 -30.24
CA ALA A 112 -20.11 -13.44 -31.22
C ALA A 112 -21.38 -14.28 -31.42
N LEU A 113 -21.97 -14.81 -30.35
CA LEU A 113 -23.20 -15.62 -30.43
C LEU A 113 -24.36 -14.91 -31.15
N LYS A 114 -24.52 -13.60 -30.92
CA LYS A 114 -25.52 -12.79 -31.65
C LYS A 114 -25.21 -12.70 -33.15
N GLN A 115 -23.94 -12.51 -33.53
CA GLN A 115 -23.50 -12.48 -34.93
C GLN A 115 -23.69 -13.84 -35.63
N TRP A 116 -23.42 -14.94 -34.93
CA TRP A 116 -23.68 -16.30 -35.43
C TRP A 116 -25.16 -16.53 -35.70
N ASN A 117 -26.05 -16.14 -34.77
CA ASN A 117 -27.50 -16.29 -34.94
C ASN A 117 -28.08 -15.42 -36.07
N SER A 118 -27.52 -14.23 -36.32
CA SER A 118 -27.95 -13.43 -37.49
C SER A 118 -27.52 -14.05 -38.80
N ALA A 119 -26.36 -14.72 -38.84
CA ALA A 119 -25.84 -15.37 -40.05
C ALA A 119 -26.62 -16.65 -40.44
N THR A 120 -27.31 -17.28 -39.49
CA THR A 120 -28.14 -18.48 -39.74
C THR A 120 -29.60 -18.18 -40.09
N GLN A 121 -30.05 -16.92 -39.96
CA GLN A 121 -31.41 -16.50 -40.32
C GLN A 121 -31.51 -15.84 -41.71
N MET A 122 -30.38 -15.70 -42.43
CA MET A 122 -30.32 -15.25 -43.83
C MET A 122 -30.15 -16.47 -44.74
#